data_AF-A0A376ZYL6-F1
#
_entry.id   AF-A0A376ZYL6-F1
#
_cell.length_a   1.000
_cell.length_b   1.000
_cell.length_c   1.000
_cell.angle_alpha   90.00
_cell.angle_beta   90.00
_cell.angle_gamma   90.00
#
_symmetry.space_group_name_H-M   'P 1'
#
loop_
_entity.id
_entity.type
_entity.pdbx_description
1 polymer ?
#
loop_
_entity_poly.entity_id
_entity_poly.type
_entity_poly.pdbx_seq_one_letter_code
_entity_poly.pdbx_strand_id
1 'polypeptide(L)' 'MIPGIDFAGTVRTSEDPRFHAGQEVLLTGWGVGENHWGGLAEQARVKGDWLVAMPQGLDAR' A
#
# COMPACT_ATOMS: atom_id res chain seq x y z
N MET A 1 -2.61 12.60 11.94
CA MET A 1 -3.29 11.39 11.41
C MET A 1 -3.61 11.68 9.95
N ILE A 2 -3.30 10.76 9.03
CA ILE A 2 -3.72 10.81 7.63
C ILE A 2 -4.81 9.73 7.45
N PRO A 3 -6.02 10.06 6.96
CA PRO A 3 -7.09 9.09 6.75
C PRO A 3 -6.90 8.27 5.45
N GLY A 4 -7.84 7.37 5.17
CA GLY A 4 -7.85 6.53 3.97
C GLY A 4 -7.48 5.09 4.28
N ILE A 5 -8.50 4.24 4.41
CA ILE A 5 -8.32 2.81 4.76
C ILE A 5 -7.80 1.97 3.59
N ASP A 6 -7.87 2.53 2.38
CA ASP A 6 -7.51 1.88 1.13
C ASP A 6 -6.52 2.74 0.35
N PHE A 7 -5.61 2.10 -0.38
CA PHE A 7 -4.82 2.73 -1.45
C PHE A 7 -4.31 1.70 -2.46
N ALA A 8 -3.99 2.17 -3.67
CA ALA A 8 -3.20 1.45 -4.66
C ALA A 8 -2.05 2.33 -5.12
N GLY A 9 -0.92 1.73 -5.50
CA GLY A 9 0.24 2.49 -5.95
C GLY A 9 1.44 1.62 -6.27
N THR A 10 2.59 2.26 -6.44
CA THR A 10 3.85 1.61 -6.78
C THR A 10 4.82 1.65 -5.60
N VAL A 11 5.45 0.52 -5.30
CA VAL A 11 6.47 0.43 -4.24
C VAL A 11 7.66 1.32 -4.60
N ARG A 12 7.97 2.29 -3.74
CA ARG A 12 9.16 3.16 -3.88
C ARG A 12 10.42 2.50 -3.33
N THR A 13 10.33 1.91 -2.14
CA THR A 13 11.41 1.19 -1.43
C THR A 13 10.79 0.12 -0.53
N SER A 14 11.46 -1.02 -0.34
CA SER A 14 11.02 -2.10 0.54
C SER A 14 12.18 -2.72 1.29
N GLU A 15 11.96 -3.06 2.56
CA GLU A 15 12.84 -3.93 3.36
C GLU A 15 12.32 -5.39 3.38
N ASP A 16 11.09 -5.61 2.88
CA ASP A 16 10.46 -6.91 2.79
C ASP A 16 10.76 -7.56 1.43
N PRO A 17 11.34 -8.78 1.38
CA PRO A 17 11.77 -9.40 0.13
C PRO A 17 10.61 -9.78 -0.80
N ARG A 18 9.36 -9.79 -0.32
CA ARG A 18 8.17 -10.06 -1.16
C ARG A 18 7.83 -8.90 -2.09
N PHE A 19 8.30 -7.69 -1.78
CA PHE A 19 7.99 -6.47 -2.52
C PHE A 19 9.25 -5.75 -2.97
N HIS A 20 9.29 -5.32 -4.22
CA HIS A 20 10.44 -4.62 -4.80
C HIS A 20 10.03 -3.30 -5.45
N ALA A 21 10.98 -2.37 -5.59
CA ALA A 21 10.73 -1.07 -6.19
C ALA A 21 10.15 -1.22 -7.61
N GLY A 22 9.10 -0.46 -7.92
CA GLY A 22 8.40 -0.53 -9.21
C GLY A 22 7.23 -1.53 -9.24
N GLN A 23 7.06 -2.37 -8.22
CA GLN A 23 5.93 -3.31 -8.14
C GLN A 23 4.64 -2.57 -7.78
N GLU A 24 3.54 -2.89 -8.48
CA GLU A 24 2.21 -2.40 -8.14
C GLU A 24 1.59 -3.22 -7.02
N VAL A 25 0.98 -2.52 -6.06
CA VAL A 25 0.38 -3.08 -4.86
C VAL A 25 -0.91 -2.35 -4.52
N LEU A 26 -1.77 -3.02 -3.75
CA LEU A 26 -2.93 -2.42 -3.11
C LEU A 26 -2.98 -2.80 -1.63
N LEU A 27 -3.67 -1.98 -0.85
CA LEU A 27 -3.99 -2.22 0.56
C LEU A 27 -5.45 -1.87 0.82
N THR A 28 -6.12 -2.71 1.61
CA THR A 28 -7.43 -2.40 2.20
C THR A 28 -7.46 -2.84 3.67
N GLY A 29 -7.89 -1.97 4.58
CA GLY A 29 -8.08 -2.27 6.00
C GLY A 29 -6.80 -2.28 6.86
N TRP A 30 -6.62 -3.31 7.69
CA TRP A 30 -5.49 -3.45 8.64
C TRP A 30 -5.32 -2.34 9.70
N GLY A 31 -6.35 -1.53 9.93
CA GLY A 31 -6.27 -0.33 10.78
C GLY A 31 -5.54 0.84 10.13
N VAL A 32 -5.10 0.69 8.88
CA VAL A 32 -4.60 1.81 8.07
C VAL A 32 -5.74 2.82 7.86
N GLY A 33 -5.45 4.11 7.99
CA GLY A 33 -6.46 5.17 7.96
C GLY A 33 -7.32 5.29 9.22
N GLU A 34 -7.19 4.36 10.19
CA GLU A 34 -7.93 4.36 11.46
C GLU A 34 -6.99 4.61 12.65
N ASN A 35 -5.99 3.73 12.83
CA ASN A 35 -5.00 3.78 13.90
C ASN A 35 -3.55 3.86 13.38
N HIS A 36 -3.34 3.69 12.07
CA HIS A 36 -2.09 3.92 11.34
C HIS A 36 -2.34 4.94 10.21
N TRP A 37 -1.34 5.72 9.80
CA TRP A 37 -1.54 6.72 8.72
C TRP A 37 -1.89 6.05 7.38
N GLY A 38 -2.91 6.59 6.73
CA GLY A 38 -3.58 6.01 5.57
C GLY A 38 -3.20 6.56 4.20
N GLY A 39 -4.02 6.20 3.23
CA GLY A 39 -3.80 6.36 1.79
C GLY A 39 -4.20 7.71 1.19
N LEU A 40 -4.86 8.61 1.92
CA LEU A 40 -5.18 9.96 1.42
C LEU A 40 -3.96 10.89 1.51
N ALA A 41 -2.85 10.44 0.91
CA ALA A 41 -1.56 11.09 0.78
C ALA A 41 -0.80 10.54 -0.43
N GLU A 42 0.22 11.26 -0.90
CA GLU A 42 1.05 10.81 -2.04
C GLU A 42 2.00 9.66 -1.68
N GLN A 43 2.27 9.45 -0.40
CA GLN A 43 3.15 8.38 0.10
C GLN A 43 2.60 7.78 1.39
N ALA A 44 2.71 6.45 1.51
CA ALA A 44 2.40 5.69 2.71
C ALA A 44 3.54 4.71 3.02
N ARG A 45 3.82 4.49 4.32
CA ARG A 45 4.73 3.44 4.80
C ARG A 45 3.93 2.44 5.64
N VAL A 46 3.93 1.18 5.21
CA VAL A 46 3.15 0.10 5.82
C VAL A 46 4.00 -1.16 5.99
N LYS A 47 3.47 -2.16 6.71
CA LYS A 47 4.10 -3.47 6.81
C LYS A 47 3.83 -4.28 5.54
N GLY A 48 4.79 -5.13 5.13
CA GLY A 48 4.63 -6.01 3.97
C GLY A 48 3.43 -6.96 4.10
N ASP A 49 3.13 -7.43 5.31
CA ASP A 49 1.97 -8.32 5.55
C ASP A 49 0.61 -7.72 5.22
N TRP A 50 0.51 -6.39 5.08
CA TRP A 50 -0.75 -5.70 4.80
C TRP A 50 -0.98 -5.45 3.31
N LEU A 51 0.07 -5.64 2.50
CA LEU A 51 0.02 -5.39 1.07
C LEU A 51 -0.40 -6.64 0.31
N VAL A 52 -1.15 -6.41 -0.76
CA VAL A 52 -1.46 -7.42 -1.78
C VAL A 52 -0.78 -6.98 -3.09
N ALA A 53 -0.08 -7.91 -3.75
CA ALA A 53 0.43 -7.65 -5.10
C ALA A 53 -0.74 -7.40 -6.05
N MET A 54 -0.60 -6.43 -6.96
CA MET A 54 -1.69 -6.09 -7.89
C MET A 54 -2.17 -7.33 -8.66
N PRO A 55 -3.46 -7.69 -8.58
CA PRO A 55 -4.01 -8.81 -9.34
C PRO A 55 -3.88 -8.58 -10.85
N GLN A 56 -3.72 -9.68 -11.60
CA GLN A 56 -3.63 -9.59 -13.05
C GLN A 56 -4.92 -8.99 -13.65
N GLY A 57 -4.75 -8.00 -14.54
CA GLY A 57 -5.86 -7.32 -15.21
C GLY A 57 -6.39 -6.09 -14.47
N LEU A 58 -5.79 -5.72 -13.34
CA LEU A 58 -5.99 -4.44 -12.65
C LEU A 58 -4.72 -3.60 -12.73
N ASP A 59 -4.86 -2.30 -12.54
CA ASP A 59 -3.76 -1.36 -12.38
C ASP A 59 -4.01 -0.43 -11.20
N ALA A 60 -3.03 0.41 -10.86
CA ALA A 60 -3.09 1.32 -9.71
C ALA A 60 -3.80 2.66 -10.00
N ARG A 61 -4.52 2.81 -11.12
CA ARG A 61 -5.13 4.07 -11.58
C ARG A 61 -6.65 3.99 -11.79
#